data_AF-A0A7J9DNW7-F1
#
_entry.id   AF-A0A7J9DNW7-F1
#
_cell.length_a   1.000
_cell.length_b   1.000
_cell.length_c   1.000
_cell.angle_alpha   90.00
_cell.angle_beta   90.00
_cell.angle_gamma   90.00
#
_symmetry.space_group_name_H-M   'P 1'
#
loop_
_entity.id
_entity.type
_entity.pdbx_description
1 polymer ?
#
loop_
_entity_poly.entity_id
_entity_poly.type
_entity_poly.pdbx_seq_one_letter_code
_entity_poly.pdbx_strand_id
1 'polypeptide(L)'
;MFGIGTMGGYLCLSAVHGELGDIVADVWIMKEYGVKESWSKLISWNQPHYIPSVVVPLAFSKNGKKVLFNIGYQWFSFDERDRFVWYDVGSERVENVEIKGLPSSFDVHLYVESLIPLNSNA
;
A
#
# COMPACT_ATOMS: atom_id res chain seq x y z
N MET A 1 4.45 -0.97 -12.02
CA MET A 1 3.54 0.17 -11.77
C MET A 1 4.02 0.91 -10.53
N PHE A 2 3.95 2.24 -10.50
CA PHE A 2 4.34 3.04 -9.34
C PHE A 2 3.16 3.88 -8.86
N GLY A 3 3.05 4.05 -7.55
CA GLY A 3 1.99 4.86 -6.92
C GLY A 3 2.54 5.66 -5.76
N ILE A 4 2.04 6.89 -5.59
CA ILE A 4 2.38 7.76 -4.47
C ILE A 4 1.14 7.98 -3.60
N GLY A 5 1.32 8.01 -2.29
CA GLY A 5 0.24 8.20 -1.33
C GLY A 5 0.78 8.60 0.03
N THR A 6 -0.08 8.58 1.04
CA THR A 6 0.31 8.90 2.42
C THR A 6 -0.27 7.89 3.40
N MET A 7 0.50 7.49 4.40
CA MET A 7 0.06 6.58 5.44
C MET A 7 0.65 7.00 6.79
N GLY A 8 -0.21 7.22 7.78
CA GLY A 8 0.23 7.54 9.15
C GLY A 8 1.10 8.79 9.25
N GLY A 9 0.91 9.76 8.35
CA GLY A 9 1.72 10.99 8.28
C GLY A 9 3.00 10.87 7.43
N TYR A 10 3.32 9.68 6.90
CA TYR A 10 4.46 9.50 6.00
C TYR A 10 4.02 9.56 4.54
N LEU A 11 4.86 10.12 3.68
CA LEU A 11 4.72 9.97 2.23
C LEU A 11 5.17 8.56 1.85
N CYS A 12 4.38 7.87 1.04
CA CYS A 12 4.63 6.49 0.62
C CYS A 12 4.82 6.43 -0.89
N LEU A 13 5.75 5.58 -1.33
CA LEU A 13 5.97 5.22 -2.72
C LEU A 13 5.85 3.69 -2.85
N SER A 14 4.86 3.24 -3.60
CA SER A 14 4.69 1.84 -3.98
C SER A 14 5.28 1.60 -5.37
N ALA A 15 5.95 0.46 -5.54
CA ALA A 15 6.61 0.08 -6.78
C ALA A 15 6.42 -1.41 -7.03
N VAL A 16 5.73 -1.77 -8.10
CA VAL A 16 5.66 -3.16 -8.60
C VAL A 16 6.56 -3.29 -9.82
N HIS A 17 7.57 -4.17 -9.73
CA HIS A 17 8.58 -4.39 -10.78
C HIS A 17 8.99 -5.86 -10.85
N GLY A 18 9.65 -6.24 -11.95
CA GLY A 18 10.15 -7.60 -12.15
C GLY A 18 11.62 -7.70 -11.77
N GLU A 19 11.99 -8.74 -11.03
CA GLU A 19 13.35 -8.99 -10.56
C GLU A 19 13.67 -10.49 -10.62
N LEU A 20 14.72 -10.87 -11.35
CA LEU A 20 15.23 -12.25 -11.43
C LEU A 20 14.18 -13.34 -11.78
N GLY A 21 13.12 -12.98 -12.49
CA GLY A 21 12.03 -13.88 -12.86
C GLY A 21 10.83 -13.86 -11.90
N ASP A 22 10.94 -13.13 -10.79
CA ASP A 22 9.86 -12.87 -9.85
C ASP A 22 9.27 -11.47 -10.05
N ILE A 23 8.11 -11.24 -9.42
CA ILE A 23 7.51 -9.91 -9.28
C ILE A 23 7.65 -9.46 -7.83
N VAL A 24 8.16 -8.25 -7.69
CA VAL A 24 8.45 -7.60 -6.41
C VAL A 24 7.54 -6.40 -6.25
N ALA A 25 6.88 -6.33 -5.10
CA ALA A 25 6.17 -5.15 -4.65
C ALA A 25 6.97 -4.50 -3.51
N ASP A 26 7.59 -3.37 -3.82
CA ASP A 26 8.32 -2.53 -2.88
C ASP A 26 7.43 -1.40 -2.37
N VAL A 27 7.54 -1.10 -1.08
CA VAL A 27 6.92 0.08 -0.48
C VAL A 27 7.98 0.84 0.30
N TRP A 28 8.14 2.12 -0.03
CA TRP A 28 9.07 3.05 0.59
C TRP A 28 8.29 4.12 1.35
N ILE A 29 8.85 4.58 2.47
CA ILE A 29 8.31 5.70 3.24
C ILE A 29 9.34 6.81 3.41
N MET A 30 8.91 8.05 3.30
CA MET A 30 9.68 9.24 3.64
C MET A 30 9.28 9.68 5.05
N LYS A 31 10.23 9.58 6.00
CA LYS A 31 9.97 9.94 7.39
C LYS A 31 9.96 11.44 7.63
N GLU A 32 10.76 12.18 6.86
CA GLU A 32 10.87 13.65 6.94
C GLU A 32 10.58 14.26 5.58
N TYR A 33 9.51 15.04 5.49
CA TYR A 33 9.05 15.56 4.21
C TYR A 33 10.10 16.47 3.54
N GLY A 34 10.40 16.20 2.28
CA GLY A 34 11.39 16.94 1.49
C GLY A 34 12.85 16.53 1.74
N VAL A 35 13.12 15.65 2.70
CA VAL A 35 14.49 15.15 2.97
C VAL A 35 14.70 13.83 2.21
N LYS A 36 15.54 13.86 1.18
CA LYS A 36 15.79 12.71 0.30
C LYS A 36 16.35 11.51 1.06
N GLU A 37 17.21 11.76 2.04
CA GLU A 37 17.88 10.73 2.84
C GLU A 37 16.92 10.06 3.84
N SER A 38 15.73 10.62 4.06
CA SER A 38 14.72 10.06 4.96
C SER A 38 13.88 8.95 4.33
N TRP A 39 14.05 8.69 3.01
CA TRP A 39 13.44 7.54 2.36
C TRP A 39 14.03 6.25 2.91
N SER A 40 13.17 5.38 3.42
CA SER A 40 13.52 4.04 3.85
C SER A 40 12.56 3.03 3.27
N LYS A 41 13.07 1.88 2.81
CA LYS A 41 12.23 0.78 2.34
C LYS A 41 11.50 0.20 3.55
N LEU A 42 10.18 0.21 3.51
CA LEU A 42 9.34 -0.35 4.55
C LEU A 42 9.15 -1.85 4.34
N ILE A 43 8.90 -2.27 3.09
CA ILE A 43 8.62 -3.65 2.71
C ILE A 43 9.19 -3.94 1.33
N SER A 44 9.68 -5.16 1.16
CA SER A 44 9.98 -5.79 -0.13
C SER A 44 9.23 -7.12 -0.15
N TRP A 45 8.18 -7.23 -0.96
CA TRP A 45 7.40 -8.47 -1.04
C TRP A 45 7.66 -9.14 -2.38
N ASN A 46 8.25 -10.33 -2.35
CA ASN A 46 8.44 -11.19 -3.50
C ASN A 46 7.36 -12.28 -3.51
N GLN A 47 6.51 -12.33 -4.53
CA GLN A 47 5.66 -13.49 -4.78
C GLN A 47 5.95 -14.08 -6.15
N PRO A 48 6.34 -15.36 -6.23
CA PRO A 48 6.74 -15.99 -7.50
C PRO A 48 5.58 -16.25 -8.46
N HIS A 49 4.31 -16.06 -8.06
CA HIS A 49 3.16 -16.54 -8.85
C HIS A 49 1.98 -15.56 -8.97
N TYR A 50 2.06 -14.36 -8.41
CA TYR A 50 0.93 -13.44 -8.35
C TYR A 50 1.38 -12.07 -8.82
N ILE A 51 0.68 -11.49 -9.80
CA ILE A 51 0.98 -10.16 -10.35
C ILE A 51 0.00 -9.17 -9.70
N PRO A 52 0.27 -8.64 -8.50
CA PRO A 52 -0.50 -7.51 -8.04
C PRO A 52 -0.28 -6.36 -9.01
N SER A 53 -1.38 -5.86 -9.58
CA SER A 53 -1.33 -4.66 -10.42
C SER A 53 -1.00 -3.43 -9.59
N VAL A 54 -1.51 -3.42 -8.35
CA VAL A 54 -1.43 -2.30 -7.42
C VAL A 54 -1.22 -2.83 -6.01
N VAL A 55 -0.34 -2.17 -5.26
CA VAL A 55 -0.18 -2.35 -3.81
C VAL A 55 -0.26 -0.98 -3.16
N VAL A 56 -1.33 -0.74 -2.38
CA VAL A 56 -1.55 0.55 -1.70
C VAL A 56 -1.40 0.38 -0.18
N PRO A 57 -0.42 1.02 0.48
CA PRO A 57 -0.36 1.10 1.94
C PRO A 57 -1.48 2.00 2.46
N LEU A 58 -2.26 1.53 3.42
CA LEU A 58 -3.44 2.24 3.93
C LEU A 58 -3.25 2.77 5.36
N ALA A 59 -2.76 1.92 6.26
CA ALA A 59 -2.64 2.29 7.68
C ALA A 59 -1.65 1.37 8.41
N PHE A 60 -1.07 1.89 9.49
CA PHE A 60 -0.44 1.04 10.50
C PHE A 60 -1.51 0.47 11.45
N SER A 61 -1.26 -0.73 11.97
CA SER A 61 -1.99 -1.23 13.13
C SER A 61 -1.77 -0.30 14.34
N LYS A 62 -2.67 -0.37 15.32
CA LYS A 62 -2.60 0.45 16.54
C LYS A 62 -1.25 0.37 17.27
N ASN A 63 -0.57 -0.78 17.19
CA ASN A 63 0.75 -0.99 17.81
C ASN A 63 1.94 -0.74 16.86
N GLY A 64 1.69 -0.28 15.63
CA GLY A 64 2.72 0.02 14.62
C GLY A 64 3.43 -1.19 14.02
N LYS A 65 3.09 -2.42 14.44
CA LYS A 65 3.81 -3.64 14.01
C LYS A 65 3.33 -4.20 12.68
N LYS A 66 2.11 -3.84 12.26
CA LYS A 66 1.51 -4.31 11.02
C LYS A 66 1.13 -3.14 10.13
N VAL A 67 1.14 -3.37 8.83
CA VAL A 67 0.68 -2.43 7.81
C VAL A 67 -0.46 -3.06 7.03
N LEU A 68 -1.55 -2.31 6.88
CA LEU A 68 -2.69 -2.71 6.07
C LEU A 68 -2.43 -2.33 4.62
N PHE A 69 -2.56 -3.29 3.72
CA PHE A 69 -2.48 -3.09 2.29
C PHE A 69 -3.80 -3.38 1.62
N ASN A 70 -4.12 -2.61 0.59
CA ASN A 70 -4.95 -3.10 -0.51
C ASN A 70 -4.04 -3.67 -1.59
N ILE A 71 -4.37 -4.88 -2.04
CA ILE A 71 -3.74 -5.54 -3.17
C ILE A 71 -4.79 -5.68 -4.26
N GLY A 72 -4.57 -4.99 -5.37
CA GLY A 72 -5.44 -5.02 -6.54
C GLY A 72 -4.85 -5.86 -7.66
N TYR A 73 -5.67 -6.67 -8.33
CA TYR A 73 -5.24 -7.52 -9.44
C TYR A 73 -5.79 -7.00 -10.78
N GLN A 74 -5.12 -7.37 -11.88
CA GLN A 74 -5.61 -6.96 -13.20
C GLN A 74 -6.91 -7.67 -13.53
N TRP A 75 -7.83 -6.98 -14.20
CA TRP A 75 -9.19 -7.45 -14.48
C TRP A 75 -9.25 -8.76 -15.30
N PHE A 76 -8.18 -9.15 -15.98
CA PHE A 76 -8.11 -10.42 -16.73
C PHE A 76 -7.66 -11.63 -15.89
N SER A 77 -7.27 -11.42 -14.62
CA SER A 77 -7.01 -12.49 -13.67
C SER A 77 -8.33 -13.01 -13.09
N PHE A 78 -8.98 -13.93 -13.78
CA PHE A 78 -10.33 -14.41 -13.43
C PHE A 78 -10.47 -15.04 -12.03
N ASP A 79 -9.38 -15.51 -11.42
CA ASP A 79 -9.40 -16.15 -10.10
C ASP A 79 -8.84 -15.24 -8.98
N GLU A 80 -8.39 -14.04 -9.33
CA GLU A 80 -7.79 -13.10 -8.38
C GLU A 80 -8.79 -11.99 -8.03
N ARG A 81 -8.94 -11.75 -6.73
CA ARG A 81 -9.82 -10.72 -6.20
C ARG A 81 -9.01 -9.70 -5.43
N ASP A 82 -9.41 -8.45 -5.58
CA ASP A 82 -8.88 -7.37 -4.78
C ASP A 82 -9.15 -7.68 -3.31
N ARG A 83 -8.13 -7.46 -2.48
CA ARG A 83 -8.18 -7.87 -1.08
C ARG A 83 -7.41 -6.93 -0.19
N PHE A 84 -7.77 -6.96 1.08
CA PHE A 84 -6.98 -6.34 2.13
C PHE A 84 -6.11 -7.38 2.81
N VAL A 85 -4.88 -7.02 3.13
CA VAL A 85 -3.96 -7.88 3.90
C VAL A 85 -3.25 -7.08 4.98
N TRP A 86 -3.03 -7.72 6.12
CA TRP A 86 -2.06 -7.25 7.10
C TRP A 86 -0.69 -7.83 6.78
N TYR A 87 0.30 -6.97 6.70
CA TYR A 87 1.70 -7.37 6.67
C TYR A 87 2.34 -7.09 8.02
N ASP A 88 2.91 -8.10 8.66
CA ASP A 88 3.68 -7.95 9.90
C ASP A 88 5.13 -7.61 9.57
N VAL A 89 5.55 -6.40 9.96
CA VAL A 89 6.88 -5.86 9.59
C VAL A 89 8.02 -6.61 10.27
N GLY A 90 7.77 -7.24 11.42
CA GLY A 90 8.82 -7.96 12.16
C GLY A 90 9.03 -9.38 11.67
N SER A 91 7.95 -10.07 11.28
CA SER A 91 7.99 -11.47 10.84
C SER A 91 7.88 -11.65 9.33
N GLU A 92 7.66 -10.56 8.59
CA GLU A 92 7.44 -10.52 7.14
C GLU A 92 6.27 -11.40 6.67
N ARG A 93 5.29 -11.61 7.55
CA ARG A 93 4.12 -12.46 7.28
C ARG A 93 2.94 -11.66 6.78
N VAL A 94 2.18 -12.30 5.91
CA VAL A 94 0.97 -11.76 5.30
C VAL A 94 -0.24 -12.50 5.86
N GLU A 95 -1.23 -11.74 6.33
CA GLU A 95 -2.50 -12.25 6.84
C GLU A 95 -3.64 -11.64 6.03
N ASN A 96 -4.52 -12.46 5.45
CA ASN A 96 -5.69 -11.96 4.72
C ASN A 96 -6.69 -11.30 5.68
N VAL A 97 -7.27 -10.18 5.26
CA VAL A 97 -8.37 -9.51 5.96
C VAL A 97 -9.67 -9.80 5.22
N GLU A 98 -10.58 -10.49 5.90
CA GLU A 98 -11.89 -10.82 5.34
C GLU A 98 -12.90 -9.72 5.68
N ILE A 99 -13.44 -9.09 4.64
CA ILE A 99 -14.55 -8.13 4.75
C ILE A 99 -15.70 -8.67 3.90
N LYS A 100 -16.82 -8.97 4.56
CA LYS A 100 -17.99 -9.54 3.88
C LYS A 100 -18.65 -8.51 2.97
N GLY A 101 -19.05 -8.94 1.77
CA GLY A 101 -19.77 -8.10 0.81
C GLY A 101 -18.89 -7.21 -0.07
N LEU A 102 -17.56 -7.38 -0.04
CA LEU A 102 -16.70 -6.71 -1.02
C LEU A 102 -16.94 -7.27 -2.44
N PRO A 103 -16.90 -6.42 -3.47
CA PRO A 103 -16.86 -6.87 -4.85
C PRO A 103 -15.54 -7.59 -5.13
N SER A 104 -15.48 -8.32 -6.25
CA SER A 104 -14.25 -9.00 -6.70
C SER A 104 -13.13 -8.02 -7.04
N SER A 105 -13.47 -6.81 -7.50
CA SER A 105 -12.52 -5.74 -7.77
C SER A 105 -13.07 -4.40 -7.31
N PHE A 106 -12.21 -3.54 -6.77
CA PHE A 106 -12.52 -2.22 -6.26
C PHE A 106 -11.28 -1.33 -6.17
N ASP A 107 -11.49 -0.03 -6.37
CA ASP A 107 -10.45 0.97 -6.14
C ASP A 107 -10.47 1.46 -4.68
N VAL A 108 -9.29 1.81 -4.16
CA VAL A 108 -9.13 2.41 -2.84
C VAL A 108 -8.54 3.80 -2.98
N HIS A 109 -9.24 4.78 -2.42
CA HIS A 109 -8.79 6.17 -2.38
C HIS A 109 -8.47 6.58 -0.95
N LEU A 110 -7.27 7.13 -0.75
CA LEU A 110 -6.86 7.74 0.51
C LEU A 110 -7.23 9.22 0.48
N TYR A 111 -8.09 9.63 1.39
CA TYR A 111 -8.40 11.04 1.60
C TYR A 111 -7.50 11.60 2.70
N VAL A 112 -6.75 12.65 2.36
CA VAL A 112 -6.00 13.46 3.32
C VAL A 112 -6.70 14.79 3.44
N GLU A 113 -7.16 15.13 4.63
CA GLU A 113 -7.77 16.43 4.87
C GLU A 113 -6.77 17.55 4.56
N SER A 114 -7.23 18.55 3.81
CA SER A 114 -6.47 19.78 3.62
C SER A 114 -6.41 20.53 4.96
N LEU A 115 -5.19 20.88 5.38
CA LEU A 115 -4.96 21.77 6.53
C LEU A 115 -5.34 23.23 6.22
N ILE A 116 -5.85 23.53 5.02
CA ILE A 116 -6.35 24.85 4.67
C ILE A 116 -7.80 24.95 5.18
N PRO A 117 -8.07 25.79 6.20
CA PRO A 117 -9.44 26.04 6.61
C PRO A 117 -10.20 26.68 5.45
N LEU A 118 -11.40 26.19 5.14
CA LEU A 118 -12.25 26.67 4.04
C LEU A 118 -12.83 28.08 4.25
N ASN A 119 -12.30 28.85 5.21
CA ASN A 119 -12.79 30.18 5.53
C ASN A 119 -11.79 31.23 5.02
N SER A 120 -12.06 31.75 3.83
CA SER A 120 -11.60 33.09 3.42
C SER A 120 -12.77 33.91 2.89
N ASN A 121 -13.80 34.07 3.71
CA ASN A 121 -14.68 35.23 3.57
C ASN A 121 -14.07 36.33 4.45
N ALA A 122 -13.38 37.25 3.79
CA ALA A 122 -12.99 38.56 4.30
C ALA A 122 -14.22 39.45 4.52
#